data_AF-A0A5N5CY75-F1
#
_entry.id   AF-A0A5N5CY75-F1
#
_cell.length_a   1.000
_cell.length_b   1.000
_cell.length_c   1.000
_cell.angle_alpha   90.00
_cell.angle_beta   90.00
_cell.angle_gamma   90.00
#
_symmetry.space_group_name_H-M   'P 1'
#
loop_
_entity.id
_entity.type
_entity.pdbx_description
1 polymer ?
#
loop_
_entity_poly.entity_id
_entity_poly.type
_entity_poly.pdbx_seq_one_letter_code
_entity_poly.pdbx_strand_id
1 'polypeptide(L)'
;MAIHKARQAEQDGLNPHLSIIKADTAIAEGRGFPAYPLVVDARKRGLVPGMHYRGLREYLIWGEISQESIIYDLPFQVLRTLTSSDLGVADLLALDDIDPAPRMSLGRIRRSLLGQEVLLDESAGHVIGRLVALFGLGTLSPPEAIRQFVYDLFQGWVLGAFNVWDMADEFVVGLQDGEARSGGAVIVLDDPEEADLKAGFICGVVGAQKALKKERRLVRK
;
A
#
# COMPACT_ATOMS: atom_id res chain seq x y z
N MET A 1 6.67 -5.01 2.75
CA MET A 1 6.89 -6.48 2.74
C MET A 1 6.30 -7.17 1.50
N ALA A 2 5.06 -6.84 1.11
CA ALA A 2 4.42 -7.44 -0.07
C ALA A 2 5.24 -7.25 -1.36
N ILE A 3 5.69 -6.02 -1.65
CA ILE A 3 6.52 -5.71 -2.84
C ILE A 3 7.82 -6.53 -2.87
N HIS A 4 8.54 -6.65 -1.74
CA HIS A 4 9.74 -7.49 -1.66
C HIS A 4 9.43 -8.96 -1.97
N LYS A 5 8.32 -9.49 -1.43
CA LYS A 5 7.92 -10.87 -1.69
C LYS A 5 7.45 -11.10 -3.12
N ALA A 6 6.77 -10.12 -3.72
CA ALA A 6 6.44 -10.12 -5.13
C ALA A 6 7.72 -10.12 -5.98
N ARG A 7 8.70 -9.24 -5.73
CA ARG A 7 9.97 -9.25 -6.46
C ARG A 7 10.73 -10.57 -6.31
N GLN A 8 10.76 -11.16 -5.13
CA GLN A 8 11.40 -12.46 -4.90
C GLN A 8 10.73 -13.56 -5.74
N ALA A 9 9.39 -13.63 -5.71
CA ALA A 9 8.64 -14.58 -6.52
C ALA A 9 8.85 -14.37 -8.03
N GLU A 10 8.91 -13.12 -8.50
CA GLU A 10 9.23 -12.80 -9.90
C GLU A 10 10.64 -13.27 -10.29
N GLN A 11 11.65 -13.05 -9.43
CA GLN A 11 13.02 -13.56 -9.66
C GLN A 11 13.08 -15.09 -9.73
N ASP A 12 12.21 -15.77 -9.00
CA ASP A 12 12.06 -17.23 -9.03
C ASP A 12 11.27 -17.71 -10.27
N GLY A 13 10.93 -16.81 -11.21
CA GLY A 13 10.21 -17.13 -12.44
C GLY A 13 8.70 -17.29 -12.27
N LEU A 14 8.14 -16.86 -11.14
CA LEU A 14 6.70 -16.87 -10.91
C LEU A 14 6.05 -15.57 -11.44
N ASN A 15 4.73 -15.57 -11.51
CA ASN A 15 3.93 -14.40 -11.88
C ASN A 15 3.17 -13.90 -10.64
N PRO A 16 3.79 -13.09 -9.78
CA PRO A 16 3.13 -12.59 -8.58
C PRO A 16 2.10 -11.51 -8.93
N HIS A 17 1.04 -11.45 -8.14
CA HIS A 17 -0.02 -10.45 -8.25
C HIS A 17 -0.10 -9.64 -6.96
N LEU A 18 -0.54 -8.38 -7.08
CA LEU A 18 -0.90 -7.52 -5.98
C LEU A 18 -2.41 -7.32 -5.99
N SER A 19 -3.08 -7.86 -4.98
CA SER A 19 -4.53 -7.84 -4.92
C SER A 19 -5.03 -7.01 -3.73
N ILE A 20 -6.08 -6.23 -3.94
CA ILE A 20 -6.84 -5.57 -2.87
C ILE A 20 -8.01 -6.47 -2.53
N ILE A 21 -8.13 -6.83 -1.25
CA ILE A 21 -9.09 -7.83 -0.77
C ILE A 21 -10.06 -7.18 0.21
N LYS A 22 -11.35 -7.45 0.03
CA LYS A 22 -12.40 -7.17 1.02
C LYS A 22 -12.22 -8.13 2.20
N ALA A 23 -11.46 -7.71 3.21
CA ALA A 23 -11.14 -8.54 4.36
C ALA A 23 -12.41 -9.09 5.04
N ASP A 24 -13.43 -8.27 5.25
CA ASP A 24 -14.67 -8.70 5.92
C ASP A 24 -15.41 -9.78 5.14
N THR A 25 -15.47 -9.68 3.81
CA THR A 25 -16.06 -10.71 2.93
C THR A 25 -15.24 -12.00 3.00
N ALA A 26 -13.92 -11.91 2.87
CA ALA A 26 -13.04 -13.07 2.95
C ALA A 26 -13.12 -13.78 4.33
N ILE A 27 -13.30 -13.02 5.42
CA ILE A 27 -13.51 -13.58 6.77
C ILE A 27 -14.88 -14.26 6.87
N ALA A 28 -15.95 -13.61 6.37
CA ALA A 28 -17.30 -14.16 6.40
C ALA A 28 -17.40 -15.51 5.67
N GLU A 29 -16.60 -15.69 4.62
CA GLU A 29 -16.47 -16.95 3.87
C GLU A 29 -15.53 -17.98 4.52
N GLY A 30 -14.93 -17.66 5.66
CA GLY A 30 -14.00 -18.53 6.39
C GLY A 30 -12.61 -18.64 5.74
N ARG A 31 -12.26 -17.74 4.83
CA ARG A 31 -11.01 -17.77 4.04
C ARG A 31 -9.97 -16.77 4.53
N GLY A 32 -10.37 -15.77 5.33
CA GLY A 32 -9.49 -14.79 5.96
C GLY A 32 -9.40 -15.00 7.47
N PHE A 33 -8.18 -15.09 8.01
CA PHE A 33 -7.95 -15.10 9.44
C PHE A 33 -7.15 -13.87 9.86
N PRO A 34 -7.54 -13.17 10.94
CA PRO A 34 -6.66 -12.15 11.49
C PRO A 34 -5.34 -12.83 11.87
N ALA A 35 -4.25 -12.31 11.31
CA ALA A 35 -2.95 -12.92 11.47
C ALA A 35 -2.43 -12.79 12.90
N TYR A 36 -2.79 -11.70 13.59
CA TYR A 36 -2.30 -11.41 14.93
C TYR A 36 -2.62 -12.52 15.95
N PRO A 37 -3.89 -12.97 16.10
CA PRO A 37 -4.22 -14.12 16.95
C PRO A 37 -3.41 -15.39 16.63
N LEU A 38 -3.25 -15.70 15.34
CA LEU A 38 -2.53 -16.89 14.88
C LEU A 38 -1.04 -16.82 15.22
N VAL A 39 -0.42 -15.66 15.02
CA VAL A 39 0.98 -15.44 15.36
C VAL A 39 1.20 -15.48 16.88
N VAL A 40 0.29 -14.90 17.67
CA VAL A 40 0.36 -14.97 19.14
C VAL A 40 0.30 -16.42 19.60
N ASP A 41 -0.60 -17.22 19.03
CA ASP A 41 -0.74 -18.64 19.35
C ASP A 41 0.50 -19.45 18.93
N ALA A 42 0.99 -19.27 17.69
CA ALA A 42 2.21 -19.91 17.21
C ALA A 42 3.43 -19.56 18.08
N ARG A 43 3.50 -18.32 18.59
CA ARG A 43 4.55 -17.89 19.52
C ARG A 43 4.43 -18.61 20.86
N LYS A 44 3.23 -18.73 21.43
CA LYS A 44 2.99 -19.49 22.69
C LYS A 44 3.44 -20.95 22.57
N ARG A 45 3.28 -21.53 21.38
CA ARG A 45 3.71 -22.91 21.06
C ARG A 45 5.21 -23.04 20.72
N GLY A 46 5.97 -21.94 20.74
CA GLY A 46 7.39 -21.95 20.39
C GLY A 46 7.70 -22.20 18.91
N LEU A 47 6.70 -22.09 18.02
CA LEU A 47 6.86 -22.39 16.58
C LEU A 47 7.52 -21.23 15.81
N VAL A 48 7.42 -20.01 16.32
CA VAL A 48 7.98 -18.79 15.72
C VAL A 48 8.79 -17.97 16.75
N PRO A 49 9.87 -18.55 17.31
CA PRO A 49 10.65 -17.89 18.34
C PRO A 49 11.28 -16.59 17.80
N GLY A 50 11.12 -15.49 18.55
CA GLY A 50 11.66 -14.17 18.16
C GLY A 50 10.84 -13.40 17.13
N MET A 51 9.73 -13.93 16.62
CA MET A 51 8.91 -13.22 15.62
C MET A 51 8.10 -12.09 16.27
N HIS A 52 8.43 -10.84 15.95
CA HIS A 52 7.69 -9.65 16.36
C HIS A 52 6.68 -9.25 15.29
N TYR A 53 5.43 -9.67 15.47
CA TYR A 53 4.33 -9.36 14.58
C TYR A 53 3.43 -8.26 15.14
N ARG A 54 3.10 -7.27 14.32
CA ARG A 54 2.29 -6.09 14.70
C ARG A 54 1.24 -5.69 13.66
N GLY A 55 1.03 -6.52 12.64
CA GLY A 55 -0.04 -6.31 11.66
C GLY A 55 -1.39 -6.42 12.36
N LEU A 56 -2.00 -5.28 12.71
CA LEU A 56 -3.33 -5.23 13.33
C LEU A 56 -4.46 -5.45 12.32
N ARG A 57 -4.15 -5.28 11.03
CA ARG A 57 -5.07 -5.45 9.88
C ARG A 57 -4.54 -6.39 8.82
N GLU A 58 -3.44 -7.08 9.11
CA GLU A 58 -2.94 -8.11 8.21
C GLU A 58 -3.75 -9.38 8.45
N TYR A 59 -4.32 -9.90 7.36
CA TYR A 59 -5.05 -11.16 7.36
C TYR A 59 -4.18 -12.23 6.73
N LEU A 60 -4.03 -13.36 7.42
CA LEU A 60 -3.46 -14.56 6.83
C LEU A 60 -4.58 -15.25 6.05
N ILE A 61 -4.39 -15.33 4.75
CA ILE A 61 -5.32 -16.02 3.87
C ILE A 61 -4.67 -17.34 3.48
N TRP A 62 -5.19 -18.42 4.05
CA TRP A 62 -4.62 -19.77 3.92
C TRP A 62 -5.28 -20.61 2.80
N GLY A 63 -6.33 -20.09 2.15
CA GLY A 63 -7.07 -20.79 1.09
C GLY A 63 -7.29 -19.92 -0.15
N GLU A 64 -7.82 -20.53 -1.21
CA GLU A 64 -8.25 -19.83 -2.43
C GLU A 64 -9.17 -18.66 -2.05
N ILE A 65 -8.76 -17.41 -2.27
CA ILE A 65 -9.62 -16.25 -2.03
C ILE A 65 -10.75 -16.32 -3.05
N SER A 66 -12.01 -16.18 -2.60
CA SER A 66 -13.11 -16.07 -3.56
C SER A 66 -12.86 -14.88 -4.47
N GLN A 67 -13.07 -15.04 -5.78
CA GLN A 67 -12.90 -13.95 -6.73
C GLN A 67 -13.76 -12.73 -6.36
N GLU A 68 -14.90 -12.95 -5.70
CA GLU A 68 -15.82 -11.90 -5.23
C GLU A 68 -15.23 -11.05 -4.09
N SER A 69 -14.28 -11.61 -3.34
CA SER A 69 -13.54 -10.91 -2.28
C SER A 69 -12.36 -10.10 -2.82
N ILE A 70 -11.94 -10.33 -4.07
CA ILE A 70 -10.86 -9.58 -4.72
C ILE A 70 -11.47 -8.35 -5.41
N ILE A 71 -11.20 -7.16 -4.86
CA ILE A 71 -11.64 -5.89 -5.44
C ILE A 71 -10.85 -5.63 -6.71
N TYR A 72 -9.55 -5.84 -6.62
CA TYR A 72 -8.62 -5.56 -7.68
C TYR A 72 -7.47 -6.55 -7.63
N ASP A 73 -6.95 -6.89 -8.81
CA ASP A 73 -5.85 -7.81 -8.97
C ASP A 73 -4.93 -7.30 -10.07
N LEU A 74 -3.69 -6.97 -9.69
CA LEU A 74 -2.70 -6.41 -10.59
C LEU A 74 -1.54 -7.38 -10.77
N PRO A 75 -1.25 -7.85 -12.00
CA PRO A 75 0.01 -8.54 -12.26
C PRO A 75 1.18 -7.61 -11.89
N PHE A 76 2.13 -8.11 -11.10
CA PHE A 76 3.23 -7.29 -10.59
C PHE A 76 4.09 -6.66 -11.72
N GLN A 77 4.14 -7.31 -12.88
CA GLN A 77 4.82 -6.78 -14.07
C GLN A 77 4.25 -5.43 -14.53
N VAL A 78 2.94 -5.19 -14.35
CA VAL A 78 2.33 -3.90 -14.70
C VAL A 78 2.93 -2.78 -13.84
N LEU A 79 3.17 -3.04 -12.55
CA LEU A 79 3.81 -2.08 -11.66
C LEU A 79 5.22 -1.70 -12.15
N ARG A 80 5.99 -2.67 -12.69
CA ARG A 80 7.31 -2.40 -13.28
C ARG A 80 7.23 -1.58 -14.56
N THR A 81 6.25 -1.85 -15.42
CA THR A 81 6.09 -1.06 -16.64
C THR A 81 5.75 0.39 -16.31
N LEU A 82 4.99 0.63 -15.24
CA LEU A 82 4.67 1.97 -14.78
C LEU A 82 5.89 2.72 -14.28
N THR A 83 6.75 2.06 -13.48
CA THR A 83 8.01 2.67 -13.05
C THR A 83 8.93 3.02 -14.21
N SER A 84 8.88 2.26 -15.30
CA SER A 84 9.68 2.59 -16.50
C SER A 84 9.11 3.76 -17.31
N SER A 85 7.81 4.03 -17.19
CA SER A 85 7.12 5.14 -17.87
C SER A 85 6.99 6.41 -17.01
N ASP A 86 7.19 6.29 -15.70
CA ASP A 86 6.94 7.34 -14.72
C ASP A 86 7.96 7.26 -13.58
N LEU A 87 9.02 8.06 -13.70
CA LEU A 87 10.13 8.08 -12.74
C LEU A 87 9.65 8.44 -11.32
N GLY A 88 8.62 9.28 -11.18
CA GLY A 88 8.06 9.65 -9.88
C GLY A 88 7.41 8.47 -9.17
N VAL A 89 6.75 7.57 -9.90
CA VAL A 89 6.18 6.32 -9.35
C VAL A 89 7.31 5.40 -8.87
N ALA A 90 8.41 5.29 -9.62
CA ALA A 90 9.55 4.45 -9.27
C ALA A 90 10.24 4.88 -7.97
N ASP A 91 10.50 6.18 -7.87
CA ASP A 91 11.12 6.81 -6.70
C ASP A 91 10.21 6.69 -5.46
N LEU A 92 8.90 6.91 -5.63
CA LEU A 92 7.94 6.80 -4.54
C LEU A 92 7.81 5.36 -4.01
N LEU A 93 7.81 4.38 -4.91
CA LEU A 93 7.74 2.96 -4.56
C LEU A 93 9.05 2.41 -3.97
N ALA A 94 10.16 3.16 -4.09
CA ALA A 94 11.52 2.74 -3.80
C ALA A 94 11.83 1.34 -4.38
N LEU A 95 11.29 1.03 -5.58
CA LEU A 95 11.39 -0.33 -6.12
C LEU A 95 12.86 -0.72 -6.26
N ASP A 96 13.72 0.18 -6.71
CA ASP A 96 15.13 -0.12 -6.95
C ASP A 96 15.92 -0.39 -5.66
N ASP A 97 15.48 0.14 -4.52
CA ASP A 97 16.10 -0.11 -3.21
C ASP A 97 15.70 -1.46 -2.60
N ILE A 98 14.63 -2.07 -3.10
CA ILE A 98 14.17 -3.39 -2.67
C ILE A 98 14.88 -4.45 -3.55
N ASP A 99 16.19 -4.60 -3.33
CA ASP A 99 16.95 -5.69 -3.96
C ASP A 99 16.51 -7.04 -3.37
N PRO A 100 15.97 -7.98 -4.17
CA PRO A 100 15.54 -9.29 -3.68
C PRO A 100 16.71 -10.25 -3.50
N ALA A 101 17.96 -9.79 -3.70
CA ALA A 101 19.15 -10.59 -3.47
C ALA A 101 19.09 -11.31 -2.10
N PRO A 102 19.52 -12.59 -2.03
CA PRO A 102 19.35 -13.45 -0.84
C PRO A 102 19.93 -12.91 0.48
N ARG A 103 20.70 -11.82 0.43
CA ARG A 103 21.47 -11.25 1.55
C ARG A 103 20.79 -10.05 2.22
N MET A 104 19.72 -9.50 1.66
CA MET A 104 18.99 -8.40 2.31
C MET A 104 17.83 -8.92 3.15
N SER A 105 18.02 -8.90 4.47
CA SER A 105 16.90 -9.18 5.39
C SER A 105 15.87 -8.05 5.31
N LEU A 106 14.59 -8.38 5.47
CA LEU A 106 13.50 -7.39 5.53
C LEU A 106 13.76 -6.30 6.57
N GLY A 107 14.40 -6.64 7.69
CA GLY A 107 14.80 -5.67 8.72
C GLY A 107 15.92 -4.72 8.27
N ARG A 108 16.79 -5.13 7.33
CA ARG A 108 17.79 -4.26 6.72
C ARG A 108 17.16 -3.32 5.69
N ILE A 109 16.31 -3.84 4.80
CA ILE A 109 15.56 -3.03 3.82
C ILE A 109 14.75 -1.97 4.56
N ARG A 110 13.98 -2.39 5.58
CA ARG A 110 13.17 -1.47 6.39
C ARG A 110 14.01 -0.38 7.06
N ARG A 111 15.19 -0.72 7.60
CA ARG A 111 16.12 0.26 8.17
C ARG A 111 16.68 1.23 7.13
N SER A 112 16.97 0.74 5.93
CA SER A 112 17.43 1.57 4.80
C SER A 112 16.36 2.59 4.41
N LEU A 113 15.14 2.11 4.15
CA LEU A 113 13.99 2.96 3.81
C LEU A 113 13.65 3.95 4.93
N LEU A 114 13.78 3.53 6.19
CA LEU A 114 13.63 4.41 7.37
C LEU A 114 14.62 5.58 7.41
N GLY A 115 15.80 5.39 6.82
CA GLY A 115 16.86 6.39 6.75
C GLY A 115 16.80 7.27 5.50
N GLN A 116 15.96 6.93 4.52
CA GLN A 116 15.77 7.74 3.34
C GLN A 116 14.85 8.92 3.64
N GLU A 117 15.26 10.11 3.20
CA GLU A 117 14.39 11.27 3.12
C GLU A 117 13.69 11.25 1.77
N VAL A 118 12.52 10.64 1.71
CA VAL A 118 11.62 10.81 0.56
C VAL A 118 10.85 12.11 0.76
N LEU A 119 11.00 13.03 -0.19
CA LEU A 119 10.21 14.24 -0.25
C LEU A 119 8.80 13.88 -0.72
N LEU A 120 7.82 14.21 0.10
CA LEU A 120 6.41 14.02 -0.19
C LEU A 120 5.81 15.41 -0.39
N ASP A 121 5.71 15.80 -1.64
CA ASP A 121 5.20 17.09 -2.08
C ASP A 121 3.94 16.92 -2.93
N GLU A 122 3.46 18.02 -3.48
CA GLU A 122 2.41 18.08 -4.50
C GLU A 122 2.57 17.00 -5.58
N SER A 123 3.77 16.85 -6.15
CA SER A 123 4.05 15.83 -7.17
C SER A 123 3.84 14.41 -6.63
N ALA A 124 4.21 14.15 -5.38
CA ALA A 124 3.93 12.86 -4.76
C ALA A 124 2.42 12.62 -4.60
N GLY A 125 1.65 13.65 -4.23
CA GLY A 125 0.19 13.60 -4.19
C GLY A 125 -0.41 13.14 -5.52
N HIS A 126 0.00 13.80 -6.61
CA HIS A 126 -0.41 13.46 -7.98
C HIS A 126 -0.07 12.01 -8.35
N VAL A 127 1.17 11.58 -8.06
CA VAL A 127 1.62 10.20 -8.33
C VAL A 127 0.78 9.18 -7.55
N ILE A 128 0.45 9.46 -6.29
CA ILE A 128 -0.40 8.59 -5.47
C ILE A 128 -1.82 8.51 -6.06
N GLY A 129 -2.38 9.64 -6.53
CA GLY A 129 -3.67 9.68 -7.21
C GLY A 129 -3.72 8.73 -8.40
N ARG A 130 -2.69 8.82 -9.26
CA ARG A 130 -2.57 7.92 -10.43
C ARG A 130 -2.39 6.46 -10.03
N LEU A 131 -1.68 6.20 -8.95
CA LEU A 131 -1.52 4.84 -8.43
C LEU A 131 -2.85 4.30 -7.88
N VAL A 132 -3.64 5.11 -7.18
CA VAL A 132 -4.98 4.72 -6.72
C VAL A 132 -5.86 4.34 -7.92
N ALA A 133 -5.89 5.17 -8.98
CA ALA A 133 -6.59 4.89 -10.23
C ALA A 133 -6.17 3.55 -10.85
N LEU A 134 -4.85 3.29 -10.90
CA LEU A 134 -4.32 2.06 -11.43
C LEU A 134 -4.84 0.84 -10.66
N PHE A 135 -4.98 0.94 -9.35
CA PHE A 135 -5.49 -0.15 -8.52
C PHE A 135 -7.03 -0.28 -8.58
N GLY A 136 -7.67 0.30 -9.60
CA GLY A 136 -9.11 0.24 -9.83
C GLY A 136 -9.93 1.03 -8.82
N LEU A 137 -9.28 1.86 -8.00
CA LEU A 137 -9.95 2.79 -7.11
C LEU A 137 -10.08 4.12 -7.83
N GLY A 138 -11.27 4.68 -7.82
CA GLY A 138 -11.63 5.85 -8.61
C GLY A 138 -12.37 6.91 -7.81
N THR A 139 -12.79 7.95 -8.50
CA THR A 139 -13.63 9.04 -7.95
C THR A 139 -14.95 8.54 -7.36
N LEU A 140 -15.50 7.44 -7.91
CA LEU A 140 -16.71 6.78 -7.40
C LEU A 140 -16.45 5.74 -6.30
N SER A 141 -15.20 5.53 -5.90
CA SER A 141 -14.88 4.56 -4.85
C SER A 141 -15.21 5.12 -3.46
N PRO A 142 -15.64 4.28 -2.50
CA PRO A 142 -15.86 4.72 -1.13
C PRO A 142 -14.60 5.39 -0.54
N PRO A 143 -14.71 6.56 0.11
CA PRO A 143 -13.56 7.25 0.71
C PRO A 143 -12.75 6.39 1.68
N GLU A 144 -13.39 5.44 2.36
CA GLU A 144 -12.76 4.48 3.26
C GLU A 144 -11.80 3.53 2.54
N ALA A 145 -12.12 3.13 1.30
CA ALA A 145 -11.26 2.26 0.50
C ALA A 145 -9.99 2.99 0.07
N ILE A 146 -10.14 4.25 -0.38
CA ILE A 146 -9.01 5.13 -0.73
C ILE A 146 -8.14 5.38 0.50
N ARG A 147 -8.77 5.74 1.63
CA ARG A 147 -8.09 5.90 2.92
C ARG A 147 -7.25 4.67 3.28
N GLN A 148 -7.83 3.49 3.17
CA GLN A 148 -7.16 2.24 3.53
C GLN A 148 -5.99 1.94 2.58
N PHE A 149 -6.20 2.10 1.26
CA PHE A 149 -5.15 1.92 0.27
C PHE A 149 -3.97 2.87 0.52
N VAL A 150 -4.24 4.17 0.69
CA VAL A 150 -3.21 5.18 0.95
C VAL A 150 -2.52 4.89 2.29
N TYR A 151 -3.27 4.50 3.32
CA TYR A 151 -2.67 4.06 4.58
C TYR A 151 -1.71 2.88 4.38
N ASP A 152 -2.11 1.85 3.64
CA ASP A 152 -1.29 0.64 3.40
C ASP A 152 -0.07 0.94 2.53
N LEU A 153 -0.22 1.82 1.55
CA LEU A 153 0.86 2.34 0.72
C LEU A 153 1.93 3.01 1.60
N PHE A 154 1.51 3.95 2.45
CA PHE A 154 2.38 4.69 3.37
C PHE A 154 2.80 3.90 4.61
N GLN A 155 2.15 2.80 4.96
CA GLN A 155 2.67 1.89 5.99
C GLN A 155 3.71 0.93 5.40
N GLY A 156 3.48 0.52 4.15
CA GLY A 156 4.44 -0.23 3.36
C GLY A 156 5.75 0.53 3.17
N TRP A 157 5.68 1.87 3.09
CA TRP A 157 6.82 2.76 2.84
C TRP A 157 7.09 3.66 4.04
N VAL A 158 8.33 3.76 4.49
CA VAL A 158 8.62 4.45 5.75
C VAL A 158 8.84 5.96 5.55
N LEU A 159 7.83 6.65 5.03
CA LEU A 159 8.00 8.01 4.50
C LEU A 159 7.90 9.13 5.57
N GLY A 160 8.57 10.25 5.28
CA GLY A 160 8.85 11.38 6.18
C GLY A 160 7.75 12.45 6.27
N ALA A 161 8.11 13.69 6.62
CA ALA A 161 7.19 14.82 6.86
C ALA A 161 6.84 15.59 5.57
N PHE A 162 5.66 16.21 5.53
CA PHE A 162 5.09 16.86 4.33
C PHE A 162 3.89 17.74 4.68
N ASN A 163 3.41 18.51 3.69
CA ASN A 163 2.13 19.20 3.74
C ASN A 163 1.01 18.30 3.17
N VAL A 164 0.18 17.74 4.04
CA VAL A 164 -0.86 16.77 3.65
C VAL A 164 -1.93 17.41 2.77
N TRP A 165 -2.15 18.72 2.93
CA TRP A 165 -3.22 19.43 2.24
C TRP A 165 -2.89 19.67 0.77
N ASP A 166 -1.71 20.23 0.48
CA ASP A 166 -1.25 20.43 -0.89
C ASP A 166 -1.17 19.08 -1.64
N MET A 167 -0.74 18.01 -0.94
CA MET A 167 -0.77 16.66 -1.49
C MET A 167 -2.17 16.15 -1.80
N ALA A 168 -3.17 16.51 -0.99
CA ALA A 168 -4.54 16.07 -1.18
C ALA A 168 -5.19 16.75 -2.40
N ASP A 169 -4.82 18.00 -2.68
CA ASP A 169 -5.27 18.71 -3.88
C ASP A 169 -4.72 18.04 -5.15
N GLU A 170 -3.41 17.83 -5.19
CA GLU A 170 -2.78 17.13 -6.33
C GLU A 170 -3.17 15.66 -6.45
N PHE A 171 -3.50 15.01 -5.34
CA PHE A 171 -4.03 13.65 -5.34
C PHE A 171 -5.30 13.53 -6.19
N VAL A 172 -6.23 14.48 -6.07
CA VAL A 172 -7.46 14.47 -6.86
C VAL A 172 -7.16 14.62 -8.35
N VAL A 173 -6.27 15.55 -8.71
CA VAL A 173 -5.82 15.76 -10.09
C VAL A 173 -5.21 14.48 -10.66
N GLY A 174 -4.30 13.86 -9.90
CA GLY A 174 -3.67 12.61 -10.31
C GLY A 174 -4.66 11.46 -10.45
N LEU A 175 -5.68 11.38 -9.57
CA LEU A 175 -6.72 10.35 -9.64
C LEU A 175 -7.52 10.49 -10.95
N GLN A 176 -7.97 11.70 -11.26
CA GLN A 176 -8.71 12.00 -12.50
C GLN A 176 -7.87 11.71 -13.75
N ASP A 177 -6.60 12.09 -13.76
CA ASP A 177 -5.67 11.79 -14.84
C ASP A 177 -5.47 10.28 -15.05
N GLY A 178 -5.38 9.53 -13.95
CA GLY A 178 -5.27 8.08 -13.96
C GLY A 178 -6.52 7.40 -14.52
N GLU A 179 -7.71 7.88 -14.15
CA GLU A 179 -8.99 7.39 -14.69
C GLU A 179 -9.10 7.63 -16.19
N ALA A 180 -8.74 8.85 -16.64
CA ALA A 180 -8.77 9.22 -18.06
C ALA A 180 -7.89 8.29 -18.93
N ARG A 181 -6.69 7.94 -18.44
CA ARG A 181 -5.78 7.02 -19.15
C ARG A 181 -6.25 5.57 -19.14
N SER A 182 -7.01 5.18 -18.12
CA SER A 182 -7.55 3.83 -17.99
C SER A 182 -8.82 3.62 -18.82
N GLY A 183 -9.24 4.62 -19.61
CA GLY A 183 -10.48 4.59 -20.38
C GLY A 183 -11.73 4.78 -19.53
N GLY A 184 -11.57 5.18 -18.26
CA GLY A 184 -12.68 5.67 -17.45
C GLY A 184 -13.20 6.99 -18.02
N ALA A 185 -14.50 7.23 -17.92
CA ALA A 185 -15.04 8.56 -18.21
C ALA A 185 -14.39 9.55 -17.24
N VAL A 186 -13.97 10.72 -17.73
CA VAL A 186 -13.53 11.82 -16.85
C VAL A 186 -14.75 12.28 -16.07
N ILE A 187 -14.77 12.01 -14.77
CA ILE A 187 -15.87 12.40 -13.88
C ILE A 187 -15.52 13.77 -13.30
N VAL A 188 -16.43 14.72 -13.48
CA VAL A 188 -16.39 16.00 -12.78
C VAL A 188 -17.01 15.77 -11.41
N LEU A 189 -16.21 15.94 -10.36
CA LEU A 189 -16.66 15.87 -8.97
C LEU A 189 -17.46 17.13 -8.61
N ASP A 190 -18.44 16.98 -7.74
CA ASP A 190 -19.00 18.11 -7.02
C ASP A 190 -18.17 18.46 -5.78
N ASP A 191 -18.39 19.66 -5.21
CA ASP A 191 -17.61 20.12 -4.04
C ASP A 191 -17.70 19.14 -2.84
N PRO A 192 -18.87 18.54 -2.51
CA PRO A 192 -18.97 17.52 -1.47
C PRO A 192 -18.14 16.25 -1.73
N GLU A 193 -18.21 15.67 -2.92
CA GLU A 193 -17.49 14.45 -3.28
C GLU A 193 -15.98 14.66 -3.24
N GLU A 194 -15.51 15.80 -3.76
CA GLU A 194 -14.10 16.19 -3.69
C GLU A 194 -13.63 16.32 -2.23
N ALA A 195 -14.45 16.95 -1.37
CA ALA A 195 -14.13 17.11 0.05
C ALA A 195 -14.01 15.75 0.77
N ASP A 196 -14.91 14.81 0.49
CA ASP A 196 -14.89 13.46 1.07
C ASP A 196 -13.68 12.65 0.61
N LEU A 197 -13.32 12.74 -0.68
CA LEU A 197 -12.13 12.10 -1.24
C LEU A 197 -10.86 12.64 -0.59
N LYS A 198 -10.73 13.97 -0.48
CA LYS A 198 -9.62 14.63 0.22
C LYS A 198 -9.54 14.19 1.67
N ALA A 199 -10.67 14.15 2.37
CA ALA A 199 -10.73 13.70 3.77
C ALA A 199 -10.27 12.24 3.92
N GLY A 200 -10.69 11.35 3.03
CA GLY A 200 -10.25 9.96 2.98
C GLY A 200 -8.73 9.83 2.81
N PHE A 201 -8.17 10.52 1.81
CA PHE A 201 -6.72 10.58 1.56
C PHE A 201 -5.96 11.08 2.80
N ILE A 202 -6.33 12.26 3.32
CA ILE A 202 -5.69 12.88 4.49
C ILE A 202 -5.73 11.94 5.70
N CYS A 203 -6.86 11.30 5.96
CA CYS A 203 -6.99 10.36 7.07
C CYS A 203 -6.06 9.16 6.95
N GLY A 204 -5.88 8.64 5.73
CA GLY A 204 -4.99 7.52 5.45
C GLY A 204 -3.55 7.89 5.75
N VAL A 205 -3.14 9.03 5.22
CA VAL A 205 -1.80 9.60 5.38
C VAL A 205 -1.47 9.91 6.85
N VAL A 206 -2.35 10.61 7.57
CA VAL A 206 -2.17 10.94 9.01
C VAL A 206 -2.12 9.67 9.86
N GLY A 207 -2.95 8.67 9.54
CA GLY A 207 -2.94 7.38 10.21
C GLY A 207 -1.58 6.69 10.08
N ALA A 208 -1.04 6.62 8.87
CA ALA A 208 0.24 5.99 8.59
C ALA A 208 1.39 6.72 9.31
N GLN A 209 1.40 8.06 9.31
CA GLN A 209 2.39 8.87 10.05
C GLN A 209 2.42 8.55 11.54
N LYS A 210 1.26 8.43 12.20
CA LYS A 210 1.19 8.11 13.63
C LYS A 210 1.82 6.74 13.92
N ALA A 211 1.56 5.76 13.06
CA ALA A 211 2.16 4.43 13.16
C ALA A 211 3.68 4.46 12.92
N LEU A 212 4.15 5.14 11.86
CA LEU A 212 5.59 5.29 11.57
C LEU A 212 6.35 5.99 12.69
N LYS A 213 5.80 7.07 13.27
CA LYS A 213 6.40 7.77 14.43
C LYS A 213 6.58 6.82 15.63
N LYS A 214 5.60 5.96 15.90
CA LYS A 214 5.66 4.96 16.98
C LYS A 214 6.77 3.94 16.71
N GLU A 215 6.96 3.52 15.45
CA GLU A 215 7.99 2.56 15.07
C GLU A 215 9.40 3.15 15.09
N ARG A 216 9.60 4.36 14.56
CA ARG A 216 10.89 5.07 14.62
C ARG A 216 11.42 5.19 16.05
N ARG A 217 10.55 5.40 17.04
CA ARG A 217 10.90 5.43 18.47
C ARG A 217 11.42 4.10 19.00
N LEU A 218 11.00 2.98 18.41
CA LEU A 218 11.41 1.64 18.84
C LEU A 218 12.71 1.19 18.21
N VAL A 219 13.03 1.68 17.01
CA VAL A 219 14.30 1.36 16.31
C VAL A 219 15.48 2.16 16.87
N ARG A 220 15.23 3.32 17.50
CA ARG A 220 16.27 4.15 18.14
C ARG A 220 16.66 3.71 19.56
N LYS A 221 15.98 2.71 20.12
CA LYS A 221 16.28 2.12 21.44
C LYS A 221 16.98 0.78 21.25
#